data_AF-A0AAN8RH82-F1
#
_entry.id   AF-A0AAN8RH82-F1
#
_cell.length_a   1.000
_cell.length_b   1.000
_cell.length_c   1.000
_cell.angle_alpha   90.00
_cell.angle_beta   90.00
_cell.angle_gamma   90.00
#
_symmetry.space_group_name_H-M   'P 1'
#
loop_
_entity.id
_entity.type
_entity.pdbx_description
1 polymer ?
#
loop_
_entity_poly.entity_id
_entity_poly.type
_entity_poly.pdbx_seq_one_letter_code
_entity_poly.pdbx_strand_id
1 'polypeptide(L)'
;MEVFRQLRTHDYSSYILSTFTPPSLRDAHLVIRAFNIDIARIADQVSNITVGRMRMQFWRDVIEKTYNGHPPQEPVALLLSKVLHEDGIAFTKSFWIKVIGAREQYLANQSYATLDALEAYSEATYSSLHYLSLEALNYKSTNLDHVASHIGKASGITAVLRGTPLMAAPGPNSTQAAVLLPVDVCARNGLRQEDVIRHGGAAPGLKDAVFEIATRANDHMITAREMLKRAGDEGKGPAFTTFLPAVPTSLYLGRLEKVDFDVFDPSLQRREWRLPWKAYIANARQQF
;
A
#
# COMPACT_ATOMS: atom_id res chain seq x y z
N MET A 1 -14.83 17.25 -0.38
CA MET A 1 -14.48 16.77 -1.75
C MET A 1 -12.96 16.75 -2.05
N GLU A 2 -12.09 17.32 -1.20
CA GLU A 2 -10.63 17.33 -1.40
C GLU A 2 -10.00 15.92 -1.39
N VAL A 3 -10.30 15.16 -0.33
CA VAL A 3 -9.85 13.76 -0.12
C VAL A 3 -10.16 12.86 -1.33
N PHE A 4 -11.35 12.99 -1.91
CA PHE A 4 -11.74 12.24 -3.11
C PHE A 4 -10.90 12.60 -4.34
N ARG A 5 -10.58 13.89 -4.52
CA ARG A 5 -9.70 14.36 -5.61
C ARG A 5 -8.28 13.84 -5.43
N GLN A 6 -7.79 13.82 -4.19
CA GLN A 6 -6.47 13.30 -3.84
C GLN A 6 -6.31 11.83 -4.26
N LEU A 7 -7.30 10.98 -3.96
CA LEU A 7 -7.30 9.58 -4.41
C LEU A 7 -7.27 9.49 -5.94
N ARG A 8 -8.12 10.24 -6.66
CA ARG A 8 -8.14 10.20 -8.13
C ARG A 8 -6.77 10.50 -8.76
N THR A 9 -5.99 11.37 -8.13
CA THR A 9 -4.67 11.79 -8.61
C THR A 9 -3.56 10.83 -8.18
N HIS A 10 -3.52 10.45 -6.91
CA HIS A 10 -2.36 9.75 -6.31
C HIS A 10 -2.61 8.26 -6.02
N ASP A 11 -3.85 7.82 -5.97
CA ASP A 11 -4.24 6.42 -5.76
C ASP A 11 -5.46 6.06 -6.61
N TYR A 12 -5.25 6.06 -7.92
CA TYR A 12 -6.31 5.79 -8.89
C TYR A 12 -6.97 4.42 -8.68
N SER A 13 -6.22 3.44 -8.15
CA SER A 13 -6.79 2.11 -7.89
C SER A 13 -7.82 2.19 -6.77
N SER A 14 -7.47 2.79 -5.63
CA SER A 14 -8.41 2.97 -4.52
C SER A 14 -9.57 3.91 -4.85
N TYR A 15 -9.35 4.87 -5.75
CA TYR A 15 -10.41 5.69 -6.33
C TYR A 15 -11.45 4.83 -7.06
N ILE A 16 -11.02 3.95 -7.97
CA ILE A 16 -11.93 3.03 -8.68
C ILE A 16 -12.61 2.08 -7.70
N LEU A 17 -11.86 1.51 -6.75
CA LEU A 17 -12.38 0.55 -5.79
C LEU A 17 -13.41 1.14 -4.81
N SER A 18 -13.38 2.46 -4.58
CA SER A 18 -14.38 3.15 -3.75
C SER A 18 -15.82 3.00 -4.25
N THR A 19 -16.00 2.65 -5.54
CA THR A 19 -17.33 2.40 -6.13
C THR A 19 -17.99 1.13 -5.59
N PHE A 20 -17.21 0.18 -5.06
CA PHE A 20 -17.70 -1.06 -4.46
C PHE A 20 -17.94 -0.93 -2.95
N THR A 21 -17.44 0.13 -2.33
CA THR A 21 -17.66 0.41 -0.90
C THR A 21 -19.12 0.82 -0.65
N PRO A 22 -19.80 0.22 0.36
CA PRO A 22 -21.14 0.64 0.76
C PRO A 22 -21.22 2.15 1.01
N PRO A 23 -22.30 2.85 0.60
CA PRO A 23 -22.40 4.30 0.74
C PRO A 23 -22.12 4.83 2.15
N SER A 24 -22.57 4.12 3.18
CA SER A 24 -22.35 4.46 4.60
C SER A 24 -20.89 4.35 5.04
N LEU A 25 -20.05 3.61 4.32
CA LEU A 25 -18.64 3.36 4.65
C LEU A 25 -17.67 4.05 3.70
N ARG A 26 -18.18 4.88 2.78
CA ARG A 26 -17.33 5.61 1.84
C ARG A 26 -16.37 6.55 2.55
N ASP A 27 -16.83 7.26 3.58
CA ASP A 27 -15.98 8.19 4.31
C ASP A 27 -14.87 7.47 5.09
N ALA A 28 -15.18 6.31 5.67
CA ALA A 28 -14.20 5.41 6.26
C ALA A 28 -13.13 4.95 5.23
N HIS A 29 -13.54 4.50 4.04
CA HIS A 29 -12.60 4.15 2.98
C HIS A 29 -11.75 5.35 2.56
N LEU A 30 -12.39 6.49 2.32
CA LEU A 30 -11.69 7.69 1.86
C LEU A 30 -10.65 8.19 2.86
N VAL A 31 -10.97 8.19 4.15
CA VAL A 31 -10.03 8.66 5.18
C VAL A 31 -8.82 7.72 5.34
N ILE A 32 -9.04 6.40 5.33
CA ILE A 32 -7.97 5.41 5.38
C ILE A 32 -7.01 5.59 4.20
N ARG A 33 -7.55 5.75 2.98
CA ARG A 33 -6.74 5.87 1.77
C ARG A 33 -6.03 7.22 1.65
N ALA A 34 -6.69 8.31 2.02
CA ALA A 34 -6.09 9.64 1.97
C ALA A 34 -4.99 9.82 3.01
N PHE A 35 -5.20 9.33 4.23
CA PHE A 35 -4.14 9.24 5.23
C PHE A 35 -2.91 8.53 4.67
N ASN A 36 -3.08 7.36 4.05
CA ASN A 36 -1.94 6.65 3.46
C ASN A 36 -1.23 7.48 2.38
N ILE A 37 -1.96 8.23 1.54
CA ILE A 37 -1.36 9.12 0.54
C ILE A 37 -0.53 10.21 1.22
N ASP A 38 -1.07 10.86 2.24
CA ASP A 38 -0.40 11.94 2.95
C ASP A 38 0.89 11.45 3.62
N ILE A 39 0.84 10.33 4.36
CA ILE A 39 2.03 9.81 5.03
C ILE A 39 3.05 9.28 4.01
N ALA A 40 2.61 8.59 2.95
CA ALA A 40 3.52 8.02 1.94
C ALA A 40 4.34 9.09 1.21
N ARG A 41 3.75 10.26 0.96
CA ARG A 41 4.39 11.33 0.18
C ARG A 41 5.29 12.24 1.00
N ILE A 42 5.35 12.08 2.32
CA ILE A 42 6.23 12.93 3.17
C ILE A 42 7.68 12.82 2.70
N ALA A 43 8.17 11.61 2.41
CA ALA A 43 9.53 11.40 1.94
C ALA A 43 9.84 12.19 0.65
N ASP A 44 8.88 12.29 -0.26
CA ASP A 44 9.03 13.00 -1.54
C ASP A 44 8.93 14.54 -1.40
N GLN A 45 8.43 15.05 -0.26
CA GLN A 45 8.11 16.46 -0.07
C GLN A 45 9.06 17.21 0.86
N VAL A 46 10.01 16.51 1.48
CA VAL A 46 10.91 17.10 2.48
C VAL A 46 12.33 17.18 1.95
N SER A 47 12.99 18.30 2.25
CA SER A 47 14.37 18.56 1.82
C SER A 47 15.43 17.88 2.68
N ASN A 48 15.07 17.49 3.91
CA ASN A 48 15.94 16.73 4.79
C ASN A 48 15.14 15.84 5.76
N ILE A 49 15.83 14.86 6.34
CA ILE A 49 15.25 13.87 7.26
C ILE A 49 14.64 14.54 8.50
N THR A 50 15.25 15.59 9.04
CA THR A 50 14.75 16.28 10.24
C THR A 50 13.36 16.86 10.01
N VAL A 51 13.14 17.56 8.89
CA VAL A 51 11.82 18.10 8.50
C VAL A 51 10.83 16.96 8.28
N GLY A 52 11.25 15.86 7.66
CA GLY A 52 10.41 14.67 7.52
C GLY A 52 9.98 14.07 8.87
N ARG A 53 10.88 13.96 9.85
CA ARG A 53 10.55 13.51 11.21
C ARG A 53 9.59 14.46 11.91
N MET A 54 9.78 15.78 11.76
CA MET A 54 8.84 16.77 12.28
C MET A 54 7.44 16.59 11.67
N ARG A 55 7.33 16.33 10.36
CA ARG A 55 6.05 16.03 9.71
C ARG A 55 5.44 14.71 10.17
N MET A 56 6.25 13.66 10.37
CA MET A 56 5.77 12.39 10.93
C MET A 56 5.22 12.58 12.35
N GLN A 57 5.92 13.37 13.19
CA GLN A 57 5.45 13.72 14.53
C GLN A 57 4.16 14.54 14.48
N PHE A 58 4.08 15.54 13.60
CA PHE A 58 2.84 16.28 13.37
C PHE A 58 1.66 15.34 13.09
N TRP A 59 1.84 14.33 12.24
CA TRP A 59 0.78 13.37 11.94
C TRP A 59 0.40 12.47 13.12
N ARG A 60 1.35 12.14 14.02
CA ARG A 60 1.01 11.45 15.28
C ARG A 60 0.12 12.33 16.15
N ASP A 61 0.46 13.61 16.27
CA ASP A 61 -0.30 14.58 17.06
C ASP A 61 -1.69 14.83 16.44
N VAL A 62 -1.80 14.84 15.10
CA VAL A 62 -3.07 14.93 14.38
C VAL A 62 -3.97 13.75 14.75
N ILE A 63 -3.46 12.51 14.64
CA ILE A 63 -4.23 11.31 15.01
C ILE A 63 -4.65 11.38 16.49
N GLU A 64 -3.73 11.70 17.39
CA GLU A 64 -4.02 11.81 18.82
C GLU A 64 -5.14 12.82 19.12
N LYS A 65 -5.01 14.04 18.59
CA LYS A 65 -5.97 15.12 18.79
C LYS A 65 -7.35 14.78 18.21
N THR A 66 -7.39 14.15 17.02
CA THR A 66 -8.65 13.72 16.40
C THR A 66 -9.37 12.66 17.23
N TYR A 67 -8.65 11.65 17.75
CA TYR A 67 -9.23 10.65 18.65
C TYR A 67 -9.77 11.28 19.94
N ASN A 68 -9.12 12.33 20.43
CA ASN A 68 -9.55 13.08 21.61
C ASN A 68 -10.64 14.13 21.32
N GLY A 69 -11.25 14.13 20.12
CA GLY A 69 -12.36 15.02 19.76
C GLY A 69 -11.95 16.46 19.39
N HIS A 70 -10.65 16.70 19.16
CA HIS A 70 -10.10 18.02 18.84
C HIS A 70 -9.36 18.00 17.48
N PRO A 71 -10.00 17.61 16.37
CA PRO A 71 -9.31 17.48 15.09
C PRO A 71 -8.72 18.82 14.62
N PRO A 72 -7.44 18.85 14.20
CA PRO A 72 -6.88 20.03 13.52
C PRO A 72 -7.56 20.27 12.17
N GLN A 73 -7.33 21.44 11.57
CA GLN A 73 -7.88 21.86 10.27
C GLN A 73 -7.16 21.19 9.08
N GLU A 74 -7.04 19.86 9.14
CA GLU A 74 -6.51 19.02 8.07
C GLU A 74 -7.66 18.19 7.47
N PRO A 75 -7.79 18.07 6.12
CA PRO A 75 -8.90 17.35 5.50
C PRO A 75 -9.06 15.90 5.99
N VAL A 76 -7.95 15.19 6.20
CA VAL A 76 -7.95 13.82 6.75
C VAL A 76 -8.39 13.81 8.21
N ALA A 77 -7.95 14.78 9.02
CA ALA A 77 -8.30 14.86 10.44
C ALA A 77 -9.78 15.15 10.65
N LEU A 78 -10.35 16.07 9.86
CA LEU A 78 -11.76 16.40 9.91
C LEU A 78 -12.63 15.22 9.47
N LEU A 79 -12.25 14.54 8.38
CA LEU A 79 -12.97 13.35 7.92
C LEU A 79 -12.85 12.20 8.92
N LEU A 80 -11.68 11.99 9.52
CA LEU A 80 -11.50 10.96 10.55
C LEU A 80 -12.34 11.28 11.78
N SER A 81 -12.43 12.54 12.19
CA SER A 81 -13.28 12.96 13.31
C SER A 81 -14.74 12.66 13.04
N LYS A 82 -15.25 12.96 11.83
CA LYS A 82 -16.60 12.61 11.43
C LYS A 82 -16.82 11.10 11.55
N VAL A 83 -15.91 10.30 10.97
CA VAL A 83 -16.05 8.84 10.96
C VAL A 83 -16.05 8.24 12.38
N LEU A 84 -15.19 8.76 13.26
CA LEU A 84 -15.10 8.29 14.65
C LEU A 84 -16.31 8.71 15.50
N HIS A 85 -16.72 9.98 15.41
CA HIS A 85 -17.64 10.60 16.38
C HIS A 85 -19.08 10.76 15.87
N GLU A 86 -19.27 10.95 14.56
CA GLU A 86 -20.61 11.07 13.95
C GLU A 86 -21.09 9.74 13.38
N ASP A 87 -20.25 9.06 12.58
CA ASP A 87 -20.61 7.76 11.98
C ASP A 87 -20.45 6.60 12.99
N GLY A 88 -19.77 6.83 14.11
CA GLY A 88 -19.63 5.88 15.23
C GLY A 88 -18.73 4.67 14.95
N ILE A 89 -17.82 4.77 13.97
CA ILE A 89 -16.92 3.68 13.60
C ILE A 89 -15.72 3.65 14.56
N ALA A 90 -15.53 2.53 15.24
CA ALA A 90 -14.44 2.34 16.17
C ALA A 90 -13.19 1.80 15.47
N PHE A 91 -12.23 2.68 15.17
CA PHE A 91 -10.92 2.29 14.65
C PHE A 91 -9.88 2.13 15.75
N THR A 92 -9.06 1.09 15.64
CA THR A 92 -7.89 0.89 16.51
C THR A 92 -6.80 1.92 16.20
N LYS A 93 -6.57 2.85 17.15
CA LYS A 93 -5.59 3.95 17.02
C LYS A 93 -4.18 3.46 16.64
N SER A 94 -3.77 2.30 17.16
CA SER A 94 -2.41 1.78 16.98
C SER A 94 -2.09 1.42 15.52
N PHE A 95 -3.07 1.11 14.68
CA PHE A 95 -2.82 0.87 13.25
C PHE A 95 -2.38 2.14 12.52
N TRP A 96 -2.99 3.29 12.80
CA TRP A 96 -2.57 4.58 12.24
C TRP A 96 -1.14 4.94 12.67
N ILE A 97 -0.85 4.79 13.97
CA ILE A 97 0.48 5.09 14.52
C ILE A 97 1.54 4.13 13.97
N LYS A 98 1.19 2.85 13.78
CA LYS A 98 2.08 1.84 13.18
C LYS A 98 2.47 2.21 11.74
N VAL A 99 1.51 2.69 10.92
CA VAL A 99 1.80 3.16 9.56
C VAL A 99 2.79 4.34 9.57
N ILE A 100 2.58 5.32 10.46
CA ILE A 100 3.48 6.48 10.59
C ILE A 100 4.87 6.03 11.02
N GLY A 101 4.98 5.17 12.04
CA GLY A 101 6.25 4.65 12.54
C GLY A 101 7.02 3.87 11.47
N ALA A 102 6.35 2.99 10.73
CA ALA A 102 6.98 2.23 9.66
C ALA A 102 7.50 3.14 8.54
N ARG A 103 6.75 4.17 8.13
CA ARG A 103 7.21 5.10 7.09
C ARG A 103 8.31 6.04 7.58
N GLU A 104 8.29 6.46 8.84
CA GLU A 104 9.38 7.25 9.44
C GLU A 104 10.70 6.48 9.45
N GLN A 105 10.68 5.18 9.78
CA GLN A 105 11.87 4.33 9.77
C GLN A 105 12.56 4.35 8.40
N TYR A 106 11.79 4.38 7.31
CA TYR A 106 12.31 4.36 5.94
C TYR A 106 12.36 5.75 5.26
N LEU A 107 12.20 6.83 6.03
CA LEU A 107 12.14 8.20 5.53
C LEU A 107 13.41 8.64 4.78
N ALA A 108 14.57 8.07 5.13
CA ALA A 108 15.86 8.33 4.50
C ALA A 108 16.12 7.45 3.26
N ASN A 109 15.10 6.80 2.71
CA ASN A 109 15.22 5.83 1.62
C ASN A 109 16.26 4.72 1.91
N GLN A 110 16.37 4.32 3.18
CA GLN A 110 17.24 3.21 3.56
C GLN A 110 16.75 1.90 2.92
N SER A 111 17.68 1.04 2.50
CA SER A 111 17.32 -0.27 1.95
C SER A 111 16.79 -1.22 3.03
N TYR A 112 15.94 -2.17 2.62
CA TYR A 112 15.53 -3.28 3.47
C TYR A 112 16.70 -4.26 3.61
N ALA A 113 17.06 -4.64 4.84
CA ALA A 113 18.16 -5.57 5.05
C ALA A 113 17.86 -6.96 4.46
N THR A 114 16.61 -7.42 4.61
CA THR A 114 16.14 -8.72 4.15
C THR A 114 14.78 -8.63 3.47
N LEU A 115 14.41 -9.67 2.72
CA LEU A 115 13.05 -9.81 2.19
C LEU A 115 12.00 -9.82 3.32
N ASP A 116 12.28 -10.46 4.46
CA ASP A 116 11.42 -10.44 5.64
C ASP A 116 11.25 -9.02 6.21
N ALA A 117 12.27 -8.16 6.14
CA ALA A 117 12.16 -6.77 6.57
C ALA A 117 11.22 -5.96 5.65
N LEU A 118 11.25 -6.23 4.34
CA LEU A 118 10.30 -5.65 3.39
C LEU A 118 8.86 -6.13 3.66
N GLU A 119 8.68 -7.39 4.04
CA GLU A 119 7.37 -7.89 4.47
C GLU A 119 6.88 -7.29 5.76
N ALA A 120 7.75 -7.16 6.77
CA ALA A 120 7.41 -6.51 8.03
C ALA A 120 7.00 -5.05 7.80
N TYR A 121 7.69 -4.35 6.90
CA TYR A 121 7.29 -3.01 6.46
C TYR A 121 5.92 -3.03 5.76
N SER A 122 5.69 -3.98 4.87
CA SER A 122 4.42 -4.11 4.11
C SER A 122 3.24 -4.45 5.04
N GLU A 123 3.47 -5.28 6.05
CA GLU A 123 2.52 -5.60 7.11
C GLU A 123 2.19 -4.36 7.95
N ALA A 124 3.21 -3.62 8.38
CA ALA A 124 3.02 -2.43 9.20
C ALA A 124 2.31 -1.29 8.46
N THR A 125 2.43 -1.23 7.14
CA THR A 125 1.85 -0.18 6.30
C THR A 125 0.55 -0.61 5.64
N TYR A 126 0.59 -1.53 4.67
CA TYR A 126 -0.56 -1.90 3.85
C TYR A 126 -1.55 -2.79 4.61
N SER A 127 -1.10 -3.78 5.38
CA SER A 127 -2.03 -4.62 6.17
C SER A 127 -2.77 -3.82 7.23
N SER A 128 -2.10 -2.87 7.90
CA SER A 128 -2.75 -1.91 8.82
C SER A 128 -3.96 -1.19 8.20
N LEU A 129 -3.90 -0.82 6.92
CA LEU A 129 -5.03 -0.20 6.22
C LEU A 129 -6.16 -1.18 5.95
N HIS A 130 -5.85 -2.46 5.72
CA HIS A 130 -6.84 -3.51 5.57
C HIS A 130 -7.52 -3.86 6.90
N TYR A 131 -6.77 -3.89 8.00
CA TYR A 131 -7.36 -4.05 9.34
C TYR A 131 -8.33 -2.93 9.66
N LEU A 132 -7.96 -1.67 9.40
CA LEU A 132 -8.87 -0.53 9.53
C LEU A 132 -10.11 -0.69 8.62
N SER A 133 -9.95 -1.24 7.42
CA SER A 133 -11.07 -1.48 6.50
C SER A 133 -12.03 -2.58 7.00
N LEU A 134 -11.51 -3.63 7.66
CA LEU A 134 -12.34 -4.63 8.35
C LEU A 134 -13.07 -4.02 9.55
N GLU A 135 -12.41 -3.17 10.33
CA GLU A 135 -13.01 -2.45 11.47
C GLU A 135 -14.13 -1.51 11.01
N ALA A 136 -13.98 -0.85 9.85
CA ALA A 136 -15.03 0.00 9.27
C ALA A 136 -16.34 -0.77 9.01
N LEU A 137 -16.20 -2.06 8.67
CA LEU A 137 -17.32 -2.97 8.43
C LEU A 137 -17.79 -3.71 9.71
N ASN A 138 -17.16 -3.42 10.86
CA ASN A 138 -17.39 -4.10 12.14
C ASN A 138 -17.15 -5.62 12.10
N TYR A 139 -16.22 -6.09 11.27
CA TYR A 139 -15.79 -7.49 11.30
C TYR A 139 -14.71 -7.69 12.36
N LYS A 140 -14.93 -8.67 13.24
CA LYS A 140 -13.96 -9.15 14.22
C LYS A 140 -13.70 -10.63 13.96
N SER A 141 -12.84 -10.94 13.02
CA SER A 141 -12.51 -12.31 12.64
C SER A 141 -11.02 -12.45 12.38
N THR A 142 -10.37 -13.30 13.18
CA THR A 142 -8.96 -13.66 13.01
C THR A 142 -8.69 -14.28 11.64
N ASN A 143 -9.66 -15.00 11.07
CA ASN A 143 -9.53 -15.56 9.71
C ASN A 143 -9.43 -14.44 8.67
N LEU A 144 -10.30 -13.43 8.77
CA LEU A 144 -10.29 -12.28 7.85
C LEU A 144 -9.06 -11.39 8.07
N ASP A 145 -8.61 -11.25 9.32
CA ASP A 145 -7.35 -10.55 9.64
C ASP A 145 -6.16 -11.23 8.96
N HIS A 146 -6.08 -12.57 8.97
CA HIS A 146 -5.02 -13.25 8.25
C HIS A 146 -5.11 -13.05 6.73
N VAL A 147 -6.31 -13.09 6.14
CA VAL A 147 -6.49 -12.77 4.70
C VAL A 147 -6.01 -11.34 4.41
N ALA A 148 -6.42 -10.37 5.23
CA ALA A 148 -6.01 -8.98 5.14
C ALA A 148 -4.48 -8.80 5.27
N SER A 149 -3.84 -9.53 6.19
CA SER A 149 -2.38 -9.54 6.37
C SER A 149 -1.66 -9.96 5.09
N HIS A 150 -2.07 -11.07 4.48
CA HIS A 150 -1.42 -11.57 3.28
C HIS A 150 -1.65 -10.64 2.07
N ILE A 151 -2.86 -10.10 1.89
CA ILE A 151 -3.14 -9.12 0.84
C ILE A 151 -2.32 -7.84 1.05
N GLY A 152 -2.22 -7.35 2.29
CA GLY A 152 -1.44 -6.17 2.64
C GLY A 152 0.04 -6.36 2.35
N LYS A 153 0.63 -7.48 2.79
CA LYS A 153 2.03 -7.84 2.48
C LYS A 153 2.29 -7.89 0.97
N ALA A 154 1.45 -8.61 0.22
CA ALA A 154 1.58 -8.68 -1.24
C ALA A 154 1.49 -7.29 -1.90
N SER A 155 0.56 -6.46 -1.45
CA SER A 155 0.35 -5.11 -1.98
C SER A 155 1.51 -4.18 -1.67
N GLY A 156 2.10 -4.28 -0.47
CA GLY A 156 3.26 -3.48 -0.07
C GLY A 156 4.53 -3.87 -0.83
N ILE A 157 4.81 -5.17 -0.96
CA ILE A 157 5.93 -5.67 -1.79
C ILE A 157 5.76 -5.18 -3.24
N THR A 158 4.55 -5.32 -3.78
CA THR A 158 4.23 -4.87 -5.14
C THR A 158 4.39 -3.37 -5.31
N ALA A 159 4.06 -2.57 -4.30
CA ALA A 159 4.26 -1.13 -4.33
C ALA A 159 5.74 -0.74 -4.38
N VAL A 160 6.61 -1.46 -3.66
CA VAL A 160 8.07 -1.26 -3.73
C VAL A 160 8.62 -1.63 -5.10
N LEU A 161 8.22 -2.76 -5.67
CA LEU A 161 8.59 -3.14 -7.05
C LEU A 161 8.17 -2.07 -8.06
N ARG A 162 6.90 -1.64 -7.98
CA ARG A 162 6.35 -0.60 -8.87
C ARG A 162 7.04 0.75 -8.72
N GLY A 163 7.47 1.10 -7.51
CA GLY A 163 8.18 2.34 -7.21
C GLY A 163 9.65 2.33 -7.65
N THR A 164 10.23 1.17 -7.95
CA THR A 164 11.67 1.05 -8.24
C THR A 164 12.15 1.97 -9.37
N PRO A 165 11.49 2.06 -10.54
CA PRO A 165 11.92 2.97 -11.60
C PRO A 165 11.85 4.45 -11.21
N LEU A 166 10.85 4.83 -10.42
CA LEU A 166 10.63 6.21 -9.98
C LEU A 166 11.70 6.66 -8.98
N MET A 167 12.17 5.74 -8.15
CA MET A 167 13.21 5.99 -7.14
C MET A 167 14.63 5.90 -7.73
N ALA A 168 14.86 5.01 -8.69
CA ALA A 168 16.16 4.85 -9.33
C ALA A 168 16.51 6.02 -10.26
N ALA A 169 15.51 6.61 -10.92
CA ALA A 169 15.65 7.77 -11.79
C ALA A 169 14.66 8.87 -11.38
N PRO A 170 14.91 9.57 -10.25
CA PRO A 170 14.00 10.58 -9.75
C PRO A 170 13.87 11.75 -10.74
N GLY A 171 12.66 12.30 -10.84
CA GLY A 171 12.39 13.47 -11.68
C GLY A 171 13.12 14.74 -11.18
N PRO A 172 12.99 15.87 -11.89
CA PRO A 172 13.78 17.09 -11.63
C PRO A 172 13.62 17.69 -10.21
N ASN A 173 12.59 17.27 -9.47
CA ASN A 173 12.28 17.77 -8.13
C ASN A 173 12.81 16.87 -6.99
N SER A 174 13.48 15.75 -7.31
CA SER A 174 14.11 14.87 -6.31
C SER A 174 15.54 14.57 -6.73
N THR A 175 16.47 14.75 -5.82
CA THR A 175 17.92 14.75 -6.11
C THR A 175 18.64 13.48 -5.64
N GLN A 176 17.95 12.56 -4.97
CA GLN A 176 18.56 11.35 -4.41
C GLN A 176 17.93 10.10 -5.02
N ALA A 177 18.65 9.50 -5.98
CA ALA A 177 18.31 8.19 -6.50
C ALA A 177 18.48 7.13 -5.40
N ALA A 178 17.54 6.19 -5.34
CA ALA A 178 17.56 5.10 -4.37
C ALA A 178 17.02 3.80 -4.98
N VAL A 179 17.52 2.67 -4.51
CA VAL A 179 17.03 1.34 -4.85
C VAL A 179 16.55 0.67 -3.57
N LEU A 180 15.23 0.54 -3.43
CA LEU A 180 14.58 0.03 -2.23
C LEU A 180 14.31 -1.48 -2.32
N LEU A 181 15.17 -2.23 -3.00
CA LEU A 181 15.10 -3.69 -3.03
C LEU A 181 15.85 -4.29 -1.83
N PRO A 182 15.43 -5.45 -1.30
CA PRO A 182 16.13 -6.11 -0.20
C PRO A 182 17.60 -6.40 -0.53
N VAL A 183 18.50 -6.06 0.39
CA VAL A 183 19.95 -6.17 0.18
C VAL A 183 20.38 -7.63 0.05
N ASP A 184 19.79 -8.54 0.83
CA ASP A 184 20.07 -9.97 0.75
C ASP A 184 19.68 -10.58 -0.61
N VAL A 185 18.52 -10.18 -1.15
CA VAL A 185 18.07 -10.59 -2.49
C VAL A 185 19.00 -10.02 -3.56
N CYS A 186 19.36 -8.73 -3.45
CA CYS A 186 20.33 -8.12 -4.36
C CYS A 186 21.64 -8.92 -4.40
N ALA A 187 22.17 -9.26 -3.21
CA ALA A 187 23.42 -10.02 -3.09
C ALA A 187 23.32 -11.43 -3.69
N ARG A 188 22.23 -12.18 -3.42
CA ARG A 188 22.01 -13.52 -3.98
C ARG A 188 21.97 -13.54 -5.51
N ASN A 189 21.44 -12.48 -6.12
CA ASN A 189 21.28 -12.36 -7.56
C ASN A 189 22.41 -11.57 -8.23
N GLY A 190 23.48 -11.21 -7.50
CA GLY A 190 24.61 -10.46 -8.04
C GLY A 190 24.27 -9.01 -8.46
N LEU A 191 23.14 -8.48 -8.01
CA LEU A 191 22.66 -7.14 -8.34
C LEU A 191 23.38 -6.08 -7.52
N ARG A 192 23.98 -5.10 -8.20
CA ARG A 192 24.50 -3.89 -7.57
C ARG A 192 23.49 -2.76 -7.75
N GLN A 193 23.12 -2.10 -6.65
CA GLN A 193 22.17 -0.98 -6.69
C GLN A 193 22.64 0.17 -7.59
N GLU A 194 23.95 0.45 -7.62
CA GLU A 194 24.54 1.45 -8.50
C GLU A 194 24.28 1.15 -9.99
N ASP A 195 24.31 -0.13 -10.39
CA ASP A 195 24.06 -0.53 -11.77
C ASP A 195 22.59 -0.25 -12.15
N VAL A 196 21.65 -0.38 -11.21
CA VAL A 196 20.23 -0.02 -11.42
C VAL A 196 20.08 1.48 -11.64
N ILE A 197 20.79 2.31 -10.87
CA ILE A 197 20.74 3.77 -11.00
C ILE A 197 21.34 4.22 -12.35
N ARG A 198 22.44 3.59 -12.79
CA ARG A 198 23.14 3.94 -14.03
C ARG A 198 22.49 3.39 -15.30
N HIS A 199 21.99 2.16 -15.23
CA HIS A 199 21.59 1.38 -16.40
C HIS A 199 20.10 1.01 -16.39
N GLY A 200 19.36 1.37 -15.34
CA GLY A 200 17.92 1.09 -15.22
C GLY A 200 17.63 -0.41 -15.32
N GLY A 201 16.66 -0.76 -16.17
CA GLY A 201 16.24 -2.14 -16.43
C GLY A 201 17.35 -3.05 -16.97
N ALA A 202 18.42 -2.49 -17.53
CA ALA A 202 19.55 -3.26 -18.07
C ALA A 202 20.59 -3.67 -17.02
N ALA A 203 20.38 -3.35 -15.74
CA ALA A 203 21.29 -3.74 -14.66
C ALA A 203 21.38 -5.28 -14.51
N PRO A 204 22.60 -5.85 -14.51
CA PRO A 204 22.79 -7.29 -14.32
C PRO A 204 22.18 -7.78 -13.01
N GLY A 205 21.46 -8.91 -13.05
CA GLY A 205 20.82 -9.51 -11.87
C GLY A 205 19.51 -8.84 -11.43
N LEU A 206 19.08 -7.74 -12.08
CA LEU A 206 17.87 -7.01 -11.66
C LEU A 206 16.60 -7.83 -11.85
N LYS A 207 16.44 -8.45 -13.03
CA LYS A 207 15.26 -9.26 -13.34
C LYS A 207 15.12 -10.46 -12.40
N ASP A 208 16.23 -11.13 -12.10
CA ASP A 208 16.26 -12.27 -11.17
C ASP A 208 15.92 -11.83 -9.74
N ALA A 209 16.47 -10.70 -9.27
CA ALA A 209 16.13 -10.12 -7.98
C ALA A 209 14.64 -9.73 -7.90
N VAL A 210 14.11 -9.08 -8.95
CA VAL A 210 12.69 -8.74 -9.04
C VAL A 210 11.83 -9.99 -9.04
N PHE A 211 12.23 -11.04 -9.79
CA PHE A 211 11.53 -12.31 -9.83
C PHE A 211 11.40 -12.94 -8.44
N GLU A 212 12.49 -12.98 -7.67
CA GLU A 212 12.49 -13.50 -6.30
C GLU A 212 11.52 -12.72 -5.39
N ILE A 213 11.55 -11.38 -5.45
CA ILE A 213 10.67 -10.52 -4.65
C ILE A 213 9.20 -10.65 -5.09
N ALA A 214 8.95 -10.68 -6.40
CA ALA A 214 7.61 -10.84 -6.97
C ALA A 214 7.02 -12.22 -6.65
N THR A 215 7.85 -13.26 -6.60
CA THR A 215 7.46 -14.60 -6.15
C THR A 215 6.92 -14.54 -4.72
N ARG A 216 7.61 -13.85 -3.81
CA ARG A 216 7.13 -13.68 -2.43
C ARG A 216 5.78 -12.95 -2.35
N ALA A 217 5.58 -11.92 -3.16
CA ALA A 217 4.27 -11.26 -3.26
C ALA A 217 3.19 -12.22 -3.77
N ASN A 218 3.49 -13.07 -4.75
CA ASN A 218 2.56 -14.06 -5.29
C ASN A 218 2.24 -15.17 -4.27
N ASP A 219 3.22 -15.63 -3.49
CA ASP A 219 3.00 -16.61 -2.42
C ASP A 219 2.00 -16.09 -1.38
N HIS A 220 2.11 -14.81 -1.00
CA HIS A 220 1.11 -14.16 -0.15
C HIS A 220 -0.27 -14.12 -0.81
N MET A 221 -0.35 -13.81 -2.11
CA MET A 221 -1.61 -13.81 -2.86
C MET A 221 -2.27 -15.19 -2.93
N ILE A 222 -1.48 -16.25 -3.18
CA ILE A 222 -1.94 -17.64 -3.19
C ILE A 222 -2.47 -18.01 -1.80
N THR A 223 -1.69 -17.73 -0.76
CA THR A 223 -2.10 -17.99 0.63
C THR A 223 -3.39 -17.24 0.99
N ALA A 224 -3.51 -15.97 0.62
CA ALA A 224 -4.72 -15.17 0.86
C ALA A 224 -5.95 -15.78 0.19
N ARG A 225 -5.83 -16.29 -1.05
CA ARG A 225 -6.94 -16.96 -1.76
C ARG A 225 -7.36 -18.24 -1.06
N GLU A 226 -6.40 -19.04 -0.61
CA GLU A 226 -6.69 -20.28 0.13
C GLU A 226 -7.36 -19.98 1.46
N MET A 227 -6.87 -18.98 2.21
CA MET A 227 -7.46 -18.57 3.47
C MET A 227 -8.86 -17.98 3.29
N LEU A 228 -9.09 -17.18 2.23
CA LEU A 228 -10.42 -16.67 1.91
C LEU A 228 -11.40 -17.82 1.60
N LYS A 229 -10.96 -18.82 0.84
CA LYS A 229 -11.76 -20.02 0.56
C LYS A 229 -12.11 -20.77 1.84
N ARG A 230 -11.17 -20.89 2.78
CA ARG A 230 -11.39 -21.55 4.09
C ARG A 230 -12.30 -20.73 5.00
N ALA A 231 -12.22 -19.40 4.96
CA ALA A 231 -13.09 -18.50 5.72
C ALA A 231 -14.57 -18.60 5.28
N GLY A 232 -14.85 -19.17 4.10
CA GLY A 232 -16.19 -19.49 3.66
C GLY A 232 -17.08 -18.26 3.58
N ASP A 233 -18.19 -18.26 4.30
CA ASP A 233 -19.16 -17.16 4.28
C ASP A 233 -18.69 -15.91 5.04
N GLU A 234 -17.71 -16.02 5.95
CA GLU A 234 -17.14 -14.86 6.64
C GLU A 234 -16.46 -13.89 5.66
N GLY A 235 -15.80 -14.42 4.63
CA GLY A 235 -15.09 -13.64 3.63
C GLY A 235 -15.97 -13.09 2.50
N LYS A 236 -17.26 -13.37 2.56
CA LYS A 236 -18.25 -13.00 1.54
C LYS A 236 -19.01 -11.74 1.92
N GLY A 237 -19.83 -11.27 0.99
CA GLY A 237 -20.68 -10.09 1.19
C GLY A 237 -19.85 -8.82 1.38
N PRO A 238 -20.23 -7.94 2.32
CA PRO A 238 -19.52 -6.67 2.56
C PRO A 238 -18.03 -6.84 2.92
N ALA A 239 -17.65 -7.91 3.63
CA ALA A 239 -16.25 -8.21 3.98
C ALA A 239 -15.34 -8.25 2.75
N PHE A 240 -15.83 -8.81 1.65
CA PHE A 240 -15.04 -9.00 0.44
C PHE A 240 -14.52 -7.67 -0.14
N THR A 241 -15.23 -6.55 0.09
CA THR A 241 -14.82 -5.23 -0.41
C THR A 241 -13.45 -4.79 0.13
N THR A 242 -13.08 -5.23 1.35
CA THR A 242 -11.76 -5.01 1.95
C THR A 242 -10.63 -5.72 1.21
N PHE A 243 -10.95 -6.79 0.50
CA PHE A 243 -9.98 -7.62 -0.23
C PHE A 243 -9.85 -7.23 -1.71
N LEU A 244 -10.71 -6.35 -2.22
CA LEU A 244 -10.61 -5.84 -3.60
C LEU A 244 -9.26 -5.22 -3.97
N PRO A 245 -8.48 -4.60 -3.06
CA PRO A 245 -7.13 -4.15 -3.40
C PRO A 245 -6.15 -5.29 -3.79
N ALA A 246 -6.51 -6.56 -3.58
CA ALA A 246 -5.79 -7.70 -4.13
C ALA A 246 -5.85 -7.76 -5.68
N VAL A 247 -6.86 -7.15 -6.30
CA VAL A 247 -7.05 -7.11 -7.76
C VAL A 247 -5.96 -6.29 -8.47
N PRO A 248 -5.71 -5.00 -8.15
CA PRO A 248 -4.62 -4.25 -8.78
C PRO A 248 -3.25 -4.88 -8.51
N THR A 249 -3.04 -5.49 -7.32
CA THR A 249 -1.82 -6.24 -6.99
C THR A 249 -1.63 -7.42 -7.95
N SER A 250 -2.66 -8.25 -8.13
CA SER A 250 -2.63 -9.39 -9.07
C SER A 250 -2.41 -8.94 -10.53
N LEU A 251 -3.04 -7.84 -10.94
CA LEU A 251 -2.90 -7.31 -12.29
C LEU A 251 -1.49 -6.78 -12.56
N TYR A 252 -0.86 -6.14 -11.57
CA TYR A 252 0.52 -5.69 -11.71
C TYR A 252 1.48 -6.87 -11.78
N LEU A 253 1.40 -7.83 -10.85
CA LEU A 253 2.28 -9.01 -10.83
C LEU A 253 2.18 -9.82 -12.14
N GLY A 254 0.96 -10.06 -12.64
CA GLY A 254 0.76 -10.77 -13.90
C GLY A 254 1.16 -9.97 -15.15
N ARG A 255 1.43 -8.67 -15.04
CA ARG A 255 2.02 -7.86 -16.12
C ARG A 255 3.53 -7.82 -16.01
N LEU A 256 4.06 -7.77 -14.80
CA LEU A 256 5.48 -7.85 -14.51
C LEU A 256 6.06 -9.18 -15.04
N GLU A 257 5.36 -10.29 -14.81
CA GLU A 257 5.71 -11.60 -15.35
C GLU A 257 5.78 -11.60 -16.90
N LYS A 258 4.85 -10.92 -17.57
CA LYS A 258 4.79 -10.87 -19.05
C LYS A 258 5.91 -10.07 -19.69
N VAL A 259 6.54 -9.18 -18.94
CA VAL A 259 7.69 -8.39 -19.37
C VAL A 259 8.99 -8.95 -18.81
N ASP A 260 8.99 -10.24 -18.44
CA ASP A 260 10.17 -10.95 -17.95
C ASP A 260 10.81 -10.24 -16.75
N PHE A 261 9.95 -9.83 -15.82
CA PHE A 261 10.32 -9.15 -14.56
C PHE A 261 11.13 -7.85 -14.75
N ASP A 262 11.05 -7.22 -15.92
CA ASP A 262 11.56 -5.87 -16.14
C ASP A 262 10.65 -4.84 -15.48
N VAL A 263 10.99 -4.40 -14.25
CA VAL A 263 10.24 -3.35 -13.55
C VAL A 263 10.28 -1.99 -14.25
N PHE A 264 11.25 -1.76 -15.15
CA PHE A 264 11.39 -0.52 -15.92
C PHE A 264 10.55 -0.51 -17.20
N ASP A 265 9.89 -1.62 -17.56
CA ASP A 265 9.08 -1.69 -18.76
C ASP A 265 8.01 -0.57 -18.77
N PRO A 266 7.98 0.31 -19.79
CA PRO A 266 7.10 1.48 -19.82
C PRO A 266 5.61 1.13 -19.76
N SER A 267 5.23 -0.09 -20.12
CA SER A 267 3.84 -0.52 -19.96
C SER A 267 3.46 -0.47 -18.49
N LEU A 268 4.30 -0.93 -17.56
CA LEU A 268 4.00 -1.07 -16.12
C LEU A 268 3.64 0.25 -15.43
N GLN A 269 4.06 1.38 -15.97
CA GLN A 269 3.73 2.71 -15.47
C GLN A 269 2.37 3.23 -15.96
N ARG A 270 1.80 2.61 -17.00
CA ARG A 270 0.48 2.96 -17.52
C ARG A 270 -0.62 2.45 -16.60
N ARG A 271 -1.68 3.25 -16.48
CA ARG A 271 -2.89 2.88 -15.74
C ARG A 271 -3.45 1.56 -16.27
N GLU A 272 -3.83 0.69 -15.33
CA GLU A 272 -4.42 -0.59 -15.66
C GLU A 272 -5.87 -0.42 -16.14
N TRP A 273 -6.09 -0.46 -17.44
CA TRP A 273 -7.41 -0.25 -18.04
C TRP A 273 -8.40 -1.36 -17.68
N ARG A 274 -7.92 -2.56 -17.35
CA ARG A 274 -8.78 -3.70 -16.97
C ARG A 274 -9.28 -3.59 -15.54
N LEU A 275 -8.72 -2.70 -14.72
CA LEU A 275 -9.00 -2.65 -13.28
C LEU A 275 -10.50 -2.52 -12.98
N PRO A 276 -11.28 -1.60 -13.59
CA PRO A 276 -12.71 -1.48 -13.27
C PRO A 276 -13.49 -2.77 -13.55
N TRP A 277 -13.26 -3.38 -14.72
CA TRP A 277 -13.93 -4.62 -15.12
C TRP A 277 -13.50 -5.82 -14.27
N LYS A 278 -12.20 -5.93 -13.96
CA LYS A 278 -11.67 -7.00 -13.12
C LYS A 278 -12.12 -6.88 -11.67
N ALA A 279 -12.19 -5.65 -11.13
CA ALA A 279 -12.75 -5.39 -9.81
C ALA A 279 -14.25 -5.72 -9.77
N TYR A 280 -15.01 -5.41 -10.83
CA TYR A 280 -16.41 -5.80 -10.95
C TYR A 280 -16.59 -7.33 -10.93
N ILE A 281 -15.85 -8.07 -11.76
CA ILE A 281 -15.89 -9.53 -11.76
C ILE A 281 -15.49 -10.08 -10.39
N ALA A 282 -14.44 -9.54 -9.79
CA ALA A 282 -13.94 -9.98 -8.50
C ALA A 282 -15.01 -9.79 -7.41
N ASN A 283 -15.65 -8.62 -7.36
CA ASN A 283 -16.73 -8.33 -6.42
C ASN A 283 -17.97 -9.22 -6.65
N ALA A 284 -18.34 -9.45 -7.92
CA ALA A 284 -19.47 -10.29 -8.27
C ALA A 284 -19.25 -11.78 -7.94
N ARG A 285 -18.02 -12.28 -8.11
CA ARG A 285 -17.65 -13.67 -7.81
C ARG A 285 -17.13 -13.87 -6.39
N GLN A 286 -16.85 -12.78 -5.68
CA GLN A 286 -16.18 -12.75 -4.37
C GLN A 286 -14.86 -13.53 -4.36
N GLN A 287 -14.06 -13.31 -5.41
CA GLN A 287 -12.76 -13.96 -5.65
C GLN A 287 -11.79 -12.99 -6.34
N PHE A 288 -10.49 -13.10 -6.08
CA PHE A 288 -9.42 -12.28 -6.69
C PHE A 288 -8.22 -13.15 -7.09
#